data_AF-A0AAV3X2T1-F1
#
_entry.id   AF-A0AAV3X2T1-F1
#
_cell.length_a   1.000
_cell.length_b   1.000
_cell.length_c   1.000
_cell.angle_alpha   90.00
_cell.angle_beta   90.00
_cell.angle_gamma   90.00
#
_symmetry.space_group_name_H-M   'P 1'
#
loop_
_entity.id
_entity.type
_entity.pdbx_description
1 polymer ?
#
loop_
_entity_poly.entity_id
_entity_poly.type
_entity_poly.pdbx_seq_one_letter_code
_entity_poly.pdbx_strand_id
1 'polypeptide(L)'
;MNGLHLSSEQLNHLMELLGGHPYLVRLLLYHWAQQPDSLEQLLETAHTDAGIYRDHLHRYLWTLQQYPKLSAAFEQVLNSTTPVAIEQMQAFKLNSMGLVSWRGNCVTLTCNLYRQYFGAQILCS
;
A
#
# COMPACT_ATOMS: atom_id res chain seq x y z
N MET A 1 -31.06 -9.06 -1.50
CA MET A 1 -29.73 -9.07 -0.85
C MET A 1 -28.72 -9.03 -1.97
N ASN A 2 -28.10 -7.87 -2.22
CA ASN A 2 -27.02 -7.78 -3.21
C ASN A 2 -25.73 -8.17 -2.49
N GLY A 3 -25.29 -9.42 -2.67
CA GLY A 3 -24.00 -9.87 -2.15
C GLY A 3 -22.86 -9.27 -2.96
N LEU A 4 -21.69 -9.09 -2.34
CA LEU A 4 -20.46 -8.80 -3.06
C LEU A 4 -20.02 -10.11 -3.74
N HIS A 5 -20.17 -10.18 -5.06
CA HIS A 5 -19.72 -11.33 -5.84
C HIS A 5 -18.31 -11.05 -6.37
N LEU A 6 -17.32 -11.77 -5.82
CA LEU A 6 -15.95 -11.77 -6.32
C LEU A 6 -15.72 -13.04 -7.14
N SER A 7 -15.14 -12.89 -8.33
CA SER A 7 -14.44 -13.99 -8.97
C SER A 7 -13.14 -14.31 -8.21
N SER A 8 -12.63 -15.53 -8.35
CA SER A 8 -11.32 -15.89 -7.77
C SER A 8 -10.19 -14.99 -8.28
N GLU A 9 -10.31 -14.49 -9.51
CA GLU A 9 -9.36 -13.56 -10.11
C GLU A 9 -9.40 -12.18 -9.44
N GLN A 10 -10.60 -11.61 -9.25
CA GLN A 10 -10.77 -10.34 -8.52
C GLN A 10 -10.26 -10.45 -7.09
N LEU A 11 -10.51 -11.58 -6.41
CA LEU A 11 -10.00 -11.82 -5.06
C LEU A 11 -8.47 -11.88 -5.04
N ASN A 12 -7.85 -12.60 -5.99
CA ASN A 12 -6.39 -12.66 -6.08
C ASN A 12 -5.78 -11.28 -6.34
N HIS A 13 -6.37 -10.51 -7.24
CA HIS A 13 -5.92 -9.15 -7.52
C HIS A 13 -6.02 -8.25 -6.29
N LEU A 14 -7.10 -8.38 -5.50
CA LEU A 14 -7.25 -7.66 -4.24
C LEU A 14 -6.21 -8.05 -3.19
N MET A 15 -5.92 -9.34 -3.07
CA MET A 15 -4.90 -9.84 -2.15
C MET A 15 -3.50 -9.36 -2.55
N GLU A 16 -3.21 -9.31 -3.85
CA GLU A 16 -1.95 -8.78 -4.37
C GLU A 16 -1.84 -7.26 -4.14
N LEU A 17 -2.91 -6.51 -4.41
CA LEU A 17 -2.93 -5.06 -4.28
C LEU A 17 -2.81 -4.62 -2.81
N LEU A 18 -3.56 -5.25 -1.91
CA LEU A 18 -3.74 -4.79 -0.52
C LEU A 18 -2.91 -5.56 0.50
N GLY A 19 -2.31 -6.69 0.12
CA GLY A 19 -1.47 -7.50 1.01
C GLY A 19 -2.19 -8.01 2.26
N GLY A 20 -3.52 -8.06 2.25
CA GLY A 20 -4.33 -8.43 3.40
C GLY A 20 -4.41 -7.36 4.51
N HIS A 21 -4.05 -6.10 4.24
CA HIS A 21 -4.09 -5.04 5.25
C HIS A 21 -5.53 -4.75 5.71
N PRO A 22 -5.92 -5.05 6.96
CA PRO A 22 -7.34 -5.05 7.37
C PRO A 22 -8.05 -3.71 7.16
N TYR A 23 -7.35 -2.60 7.41
CA TYR A 23 -7.90 -1.26 7.19
C TYR A 23 -8.17 -0.98 5.70
N LEU A 24 -7.28 -1.37 4.79
CA LEU A 24 -7.45 -1.11 3.36
C LEU A 24 -8.59 -1.97 2.81
N VAL A 25 -8.62 -3.25 3.19
CA VAL A 25 -9.72 -4.16 2.84
C VAL A 25 -11.05 -3.62 3.34
N ARG A 26 -11.12 -3.14 4.58
CA ARG A 26 -12.35 -2.57 5.14
C ARG A 26 -12.82 -1.34 4.34
N LEU A 27 -11.90 -0.45 3.96
CA LEU A 27 -12.25 0.77 3.22
C LEU A 27 -12.79 0.44 1.82
N LEU A 28 -12.14 -0.49 1.12
CA LEU A 28 -12.65 -1.01 -0.14
C LEU A 28 -14.06 -1.57 -0.01
N LEU A 29 -14.27 -2.49 0.93
CA LEU A 29 -15.57 -3.14 1.13
C LEU A 29 -16.66 -2.12 1.46
N TYR A 30 -16.33 -1.09 2.24
CA TYR A 30 -17.27 -0.02 2.58
C TYR A 30 -17.69 0.81 1.35
N HIS A 31 -16.74 1.19 0.49
CA HIS A 31 -17.05 1.93 -0.74
C HIS A 31 -17.76 1.04 -1.77
N TRP A 32 -17.32 -0.21 -1.90
CA TRP A 32 -17.89 -1.15 -2.85
C TRP A 32 -19.33 -1.54 -2.50
N ALA A 33 -19.64 -1.70 -1.21
CA ALA A 33 -21.01 -1.96 -0.77
C ALA A 33 -22.00 -0.82 -1.11
N GLN A 34 -21.50 0.41 -1.31
CA GLN A 34 -22.32 1.55 -1.73
C GLN A 34 -22.51 1.62 -3.24
N GLN A 35 -21.56 1.12 -4.03
CA GLN A 35 -21.58 1.11 -5.49
C GLN A 35 -21.01 -0.22 -6.02
N PRO A 36 -21.80 -1.30 -6.08
CA PRO A 36 -21.29 -2.64 -6.42
C PRO A 36 -20.69 -2.76 -7.81
N ASP A 37 -21.12 -1.94 -8.77
CA ASP A 37 -20.62 -1.98 -10.15
C ASP A 37 -19.30 -1.23 -10.35
N SER A 38 -18.67 -0.73 -9.27
CA SER A 38 -17.49 0.14 -9.33
C SER A 38 -16.19 -0.52 -8.88
N LEU A 39 -16.12 -1.84 -8.69
CA LEU A 39 -14.91 -2.49 -8.16
C LEU A 39 -13.70 -2.21 -9.06
N GLU A 40 -13.86 -2.35 -10.37
CA GLU A 40 -12.82 -2.09 -11.36
C GLU A 40 -12.33 -0.63 -11.27
N GLN A 41 -13.25 0.33 -11.14
CA GLN A 41 -12.91 1.75 -10.97
C GLN A 41 -12.20 2.04 -9.64
N LEU A 42 -12.63 1.39 -8.55
CA LEU A 42 -11.99 1.49 -7.24
C LEU A 42 -10.55 0.97 -7.28
N LEU A 43 -10.31 -0.12 -8.03
CA LEU A 43 -8.99 -0.71 -8.23
C LEU A 43 -8.10 0.16 -9.11
N GLU A 44 -8.63 0.66 -10.22
CA GLU A 44 -7.91 1.52 -11.17
C GLU A 44 -7.42 2.81 -10.50
N THR A 45 -8.27 3.43 -9.68
CA THR A 45 -7.95 4.69 -9.00
C THR A 45 -7.22 4.49 -7.67
N ALA A 46 -7.09 3.25 -7.16
CA ALA A 46 -6.61 2.94 -5.81
C ALA A 46 -5.28 3.63 -5.44
N HIS A 47 -4.34 3.65 -6.39
CA HIS A 47 -3.00 4.18 -6.22
C HIS A 47 -2.88 5.66 -6.66
N THR A 48 -4.00 6.38 -6.76
CA THR A 48 -4.03 7.79 -7.21
C THR A 48 -4.62 8.69 -6.13
N ASP A 49 -4.41 10.00 -6.28
CA ASP A 49 -5.02 11.00 -5.39
C ASP A 49 -6.53 11.14 -5.57
N ALA A 50 -7.12 10.51 -6.59
CA ALA A 50 -8.57 10.40 -6.76
C ALA A 50 -9.15 9.13 -6.10
N GLY A 51 -8.30 8.20 -5.65
CA GLY A 51 -8.70 6.92 -5.10
C GLY A 51 -9.16 6.97 -3.65
N ILE A 52 -9.86 5.91 -3.22
CA ILE A 52 -10.38 5.77 -1.86
C ILE A 52 -9.29 5.74 -0.79
N TYR A 53 -8.05 5.41 -1.15
CA TYR A 53 -6.92 5.33 -0.21
C TYR A 53 -6.15 6.64 -0.06
N ARG A 54 -6.57 7.72 -0.74
CA ARG A 54 -5.85 9.02 -0.76
C ARG A 54 -5.43 9.48 0.64
N ASP A 55 -6.36 9.61 1.57
CA ASP A 55 -6.07 10.15 2.91
C ASP A 55 -5.06 9.29 3.68
N HIS A 56 -5.13 7.97 3.49
CA HIS A 56 -4.20 7.01 4.08
C HIS A 56 -2.80 7.17 3.49
N LEU A 57 -2.70 7.27 2.17
CA LEU A 57 -1.44 7.38 1.45
C LEU A 57 -0.77 8.75 1.69
N HIS A 58 -1.56 9.83 1.69
CA HIS A 58 -1.10 11.20 1.95
C HIS A 58 -0.49 11.35 3.33
N ARG A 59 -1.08 10.72 4.36
CA ARG A 59 -0.55 10.74 5.73
C ARG A 59 0.88 10.18 5.79
N TYR A 60 1.13 9.08 5.08
CA TYR A 60 2.45 8.47 5.04
C TYR A 60 3.41 9.24 4.13
N LEU A 61 2.94 9.74 2.99
CA LEU A 61 3.76 10.59 2.11
C LEU A 61 4.27 11.82 2.86
N TRP A 62 3.39 12.51 3.58
CA TRP A 62 3.75 13.64 4.42
C TRP A 62 4.83 13.25 5.44
N THR A 63 4.64 12.14 6.14
CA THR A 63 5.61 11.65 7.13
C THR A 63 6.97 11.37 6.49
N LEU A 64 7.01 10.70 5.33
CA LEU A 64 8.25 10.39 4.62
C LEU A 64 9.00 11.66 4.18
N GLN A 65 8.27 12.67 3.69
CA GLN A 65 8.84 13.97 3.30
C GLN A 65 9.47 14.73 4.48
N GLN A 66 8.92 14.59 5.69
CA GLN A 66 9.50 15.23 6.89
C GLN A 66 10.77 14.54 7.39
N TYR A 67 11.01 13.28 7.02
CA TYR A 67 12.12 12.48 7.54
C TYR A 67 12.97 11.89 6.42
N PRO A 68 13.96 12.63 5.88
CA PRO A 68 14.74 12.19 4.70
C PRO A 68 15.44 10.84 4.86
N LYS A 69 15.94 10.52 6.07
CA LYS A 69 16.55 9.21 6.35
C LYS A 69 15.53 8.06 6.26
N LEU A 70 14.29 8.31 6.66
CA LEU A 70 13.21 7.34 6.57
C LEU A 70 12.77 7.16 5.11
N SER A 71 12.66 8.25 4.34
CA SER A 71 12.38 8.22 2.91
C SER A 71 13.43 7.41 2.15
N ALA A 72 14.71 7.73 2.33
CA ALA A 72 15.79 7.02 1.65
C ALA A 72 15.85 5.52 1.99
N ALA A 73 15.48 5.14 3.22
CA ALA A 73 15.36 3.74 3.60
C ALA A 73 14.15 3.07 2.94
N PHE A 74 13.01 3.78 2.84
CA PHE A 74 11.82 3.27 2.18
C PHE A 74 12.00 3.13 0.67
N GLU A 75 12.71 4.06 0.02
CA GLU A 75 13.09 3.99 -1.40
C GLU A 75 13.89 2.73 -1.72
N GLN A 76 14.79 2.30 -0.85
CA GLN A 76 15.52 1.04 -1.02
C GLN A 76 14.57 -0.17 -1.05
N VAL A 77 13.53 -0.15 -0.21
CA VAL A 77 12.51 -1.20 -0.18
C VAL A 77 11.61 -1.12 -1.42
N LEU A 78 11.22 0.09 -1.84
CA LEU A 78 10.42 0.32 -3.05
C LEU A 78 11.13 -0.19 -4.31
N ASN A 79 12.44 0.04 -4.42
CA ASN A 79 13.21 -0.35 -5.60
C ASN A 79 13.61 -1.83 -5.64
N SER A 80 13.29 -2.60 -4.59
CA SER A 80 13.62 -4.02 -4.52
C SER A 80 12.41 -4.92 -4.75
N THR A 81 12.63 -6.04 -5.45
CA THR A 81 11.68 -7.15 -5.57
C THR A 81 11.94 -8.26 -4.53
N THR A 82 13.06 -8.18 -3.81
CA THR A 82 13.47 -9.13 -2.76
C THR A 82 13.61 -8.41 -1.41
N PRO A 83 13.57 -9.14 -0.27
CA PRO A 83 13.77 -8.52 1.03
C PRO A 83 15.12 -7.81 1.14
N VAL A 84 15.12 -6.58 1.64
CA VAL A 84 16.33 -5.75 1.77
C VAL A 84 16.69 -5.51 3.23
N ALA A 85 18.00 -5.49 3.51
CA ALA A 85 18.50 -5.04 4.80
C ALA A 85 18.65 -3.52 4.77
N ILE A 86 17.95 -2.84 5.67
CA ILE A 86 18.06 -1.39 5.88
C ILE A 86 18.43 -1.11 7.33
N GLU A 87 18.77 0.14 7.64
CA GLU A 87 19.10 0.54 9.01
C GLU A 87 17.96 0.20 9.99
N GLN A 88 18.32 -0.41 11.13
CA GLN A 88 17.37 -1.09 12.03
C GLN A 88 16.30 -0.15 12.58
N MET A 89 16.65 1.08 12.95
CA MET A 89 15.69 2.08 13.43
C MET A 89 14.72 2.50 12.32
N GLN A 90 15.18 2.64 11.07
CA GLN A 90 14.27 2.90 9.93
C GLN A 90 13.36 1.69 9.66
N ALA A 91 13.90 0.47 9.68
CA ALA A 91 13.10 -0.75 9.51
C ALA A 91 11.98 -0.85 10.55
N PHE A 92 12.30 -0.60 11.82
CA PHE A 92 11.33 -0.61 12.91
C PHE A 92 10.23 0.45 12.71
N LYS A 93 10.60 1.67 12.32
CA LYS A 93 9.64 2.76 12.05
C LYS A 93 8.72 2.42 10.88
N LEU A 94 9.28 2.02 9.75
CA LEU A 94 8.50 1.64 8.56
C LEU A 94 7.57 0.45 8.85
N ASN A 95 8.02 -0.51 9.66
CA ASN A 95 7.19 -1.64 10.05
C ASN A 95 6.06 -1.22 11.00
N SER A 96 6.33 -0.30 11.93
CA SER A 96 5.32 0.26 12.84
C SER A 96 4.26 1.08 12.09
N MET A 97 4.62 1.69 10.96
CA MET A 97 3.69 2.36 10.04
C MET A 97 2.91 1.35 9.16
N GLY A 98 3.25 0.06 9.21
CA GLY A 98 2.65 -0.97 8.35
C GLY A 98 3.06 -0.88 6.88
N LEU A 99 4.08 -0.09 6.54
CA LEU A 99 4.58 0.06 5.15
C LEU A 99 5.45 -1.13 4.72
N VAL A 100 6.13 -1.76 5.68
CA VAL A 100 6.99 -2.92 5.45
C VAL A 100 6.74 -4.01 6.47
N SER A 101 7.16 -5.24 6.16
CA SER A 101 7.12 -6.41 7.05
C SER A 101 8.47 -7.10 7.08
N TRP A 102 8.78 -7.74 8.21
CA TRP A 102 10.03 -8.47 8.39
C TRP A 102 10.05 -9.79 7.64
N ARG A 103 11.21 -10.10 7.05
CA ARG A 103 11.59 -11.38 6.43
C ARG A 103 12.99 -11.72 6.93
N GLY A 104 13.06 -12.40 8.09
CA GLY A 104 14.32 -12.54 8.82
C GLY A 104 14.86 -11.19 9.25
N ASN A 105 16.11 -10.89 8.89
CA ASN A 105 16.76 -9.61 9.19
C ASN A 105 16.55 -8.53 8.11
N CYS A 106 15.77 -8.85 7.08
CA CYS A 106 15.42 -7.94 6.00
C CYS A 106 13.96 -7.51 6.10
N VAL A 107 13.57 -6.49 5.34
CA VAL A 107 12.19 -6.04 5.20
C VAL A 107 11.73 -6.10 3.75
N THR A 108 10.43 -6.25 3.55
CA THR A 108 9.75 -6.16 2.25
C THR A 108 8.48 -5.33 2.35
N LEU A 109 8.02 -4.74 1.24
CA LEU A 109 6.74 -4.03 1.20
C LEU A 109 5.59 -4.94 1.64
N THR A 110 4.62 -4.36 2.33
CA THR A 110 3.43 -5.10 2.78
C THR A 110 2.39 -5.28 1.68
N CYS A 111 2.33 -4.40 0.69
CA CYS A 111 1.36 -4.51 -0.40
C CYS A 111 1.77 -3.76 -1.68
N ASN A 112 1.17 -4.12 -2.82
CA ASN A 112 1.48 -3.51 -4.10
C ASN A 112 0.91 -2.08 -4.23
N LEU A 113 -0.16 -1.73 -3.49
CA LEU A 113 -0.69 -0.38 -3.43
C LEU A 113 0.39 0.64 -3.07
N TYR A 114 1.23 0.33 -2.09
CA TYR A 114 2.33 1.19 -1.67
C TYR A 114 3.40 1.32 -2.76
N ARG A 115 3.73 0.22 -3.44
CA ARG A 115 4.67 0.26 -4.58
C ARG A 115 4.19 1.21 -5.67
N GLN A 116 2.92 1.10 -6.07
CA GLN A 116 2.35 1.92 -7.13
C GLN A 116 2.26 3.40 -6.74
N TYR A 117 1.73 3.69 -5.55
CA TYR A 117 1.56 5.06 -5.10
C TYR A 117 2.88 5.77 -4.81
N PHE A 118 3.72 5.21 -3.93
CA PHE A 118 4.95 5.88 -3.51
C PHE A 118 6.04 5.80 -4.58
N GLY A 119 6.03 4.78 -5.44
CA GLY A 119 6.92 4.72 -6.59
C GLY A 119 6.72 5.92 -7.53
N ALA A 120 5.46 6.28 -7.81
CA ALA A 120 5.17 7.45 -8.65
C ALA A 120 5.54 8.79 -7.97
N GLN A 121 5.38 8.89 -6.65
CA GLN A 121 5.56 10.15 -5.91
C GLN A 121 7.00 10.42 -5.47
N ILE A 122 7.77 9.37 -5.12
CA ILE A 122 9.11 9.50 -4.55
C ILE A 122 10.19 9.40 -5.63
N LEU A 123 9.96 8.69 -6.74
CA LEU A 123 10.93 8.62 -7.85
C LEU A 123 10.89 9.85 -8.78
N CYS A 124 9.87 10.71 -8.65
CA CYS A 124 9.71 11.92 -9.44
C CYS A 124 10.05 13.22 -8.67
N SER A 125 10.53 13.12 -7.43
CA SER A 125 10.91 14.25 -6.58
C SER A 125 12.43 14.49 -6.52
#